data_AF-F7B6M6-F1
#
_entry.id   AF-F7B6M6-F1
#
_cell.length_a   1.000
_cell.length_b   1.000
_cell.length_c   1.000
_cell.angle_alpha   90.00
_cell.angle_beta   90.00
_cell.angle_gamma   90.00
#
_symmetry.space_group_name_H-M   'P 1'
#
loop_
_entity.id
_entity.type
_entity.pdbx_description
1 polymer ?
#
loop_
_entity_poly.entity_id
_entity_poly.type
_entity_poly.pdbx_seq_one_letter_code
_entity_poly.pdbx_strand_id
1 'polypeptide(L)'
;MGQAEYFSRRHGKGTPSLLGECPIRQVQRLPLPFRLLERNQEIQKMLEEGREEYHRAMEGAALEWEKLQEKEAEIRASLEAYRESIAKDNKTRERALREAAKARRRRAQYDLELKALQEQCEELHKKRTKTKAQVQKYEKFYRYLEKVVKASEKFQDIPDLMSRFHTLVNYLPQEEQKSQESRSQRSHCMEEKSDSIVQLSNEIHRLYIRLEKAKKKRRESELRWNQLLKMAARKNLLLGTIQAAVLDICQTTSSQGLGSKSFGEEDIVEQLETIREDIKDLTDIWEKLSLNEKLMVPICVPHHPADNTPGDPPS
;
A
#
# COMPACT_ATOMS: atom_id res chain seq x y z
N MET A 1 -10.93 30.81 28.95
CA MET A 1 -10.06 31.09 30.11
C MET A 1 -8.63 31.12 29.58
N GLY A 2 -8.03 32.18 29.05
CA GLY A 2 -8.30 33.60 29.04
C GLY A 2 -6.91 34.24 28.89
N GLN A 3 -6.36 34.32 27.67
CA GLN A 3 -5.03 34.93 27.43
C GLN A 3 -5.00 36.42 27.84
N ALA A 4 -6.15 37.02 28.09
CA ALA A 4 -6.31 38.36 28.69
C ALA A 4 -6.05 38.43 30.21
N GLU A 5 -6.12 37.32 30.96
CA GLU A 5 -5.90 37.32 32.41
C GLU A 5 -4.42 37.24 32.80
N TYR A 6 -3.57 36.69 31.93
CA TYR A 6 -2.13 36.60 32.20
C TYR A 6 -1.43 37.97 32.09
N PHE A 7 -1.90 38.83 31.19
CA PHE A 7 -1.38 40.21 31.04
C PHE A 7 -1.92 41.19 32.09
N SER A 8 -3.09 40.91 32.68
CA SER A 8 -3.72 41.78 33.67
C SER A 8 -3.15 41.65 35.09
N ARG A 9 -2.31 40.63 35.35
CA ARG A 9 -1.74 40.38 36.68
C ARG A 9 -0.35 41.04 36.91
N ARG A 10 0.31 41.55 35.85
CA ARG A 10 1.63 42.20 35.97
C ARG A 10 1.59 43.73 35.96
N HIS A 11 0.50 44.33 35.50
CA HIS A 11 0.30 45.78 35.52
C HIS A 11 -0.90 46.14 36.40
N GLY A 12 -0.70 46.09 37.70
CA GLY A 12 -1.76 46.39 38.64
C GLY A 12 -1.21 46.67 40.03
N LYS A 13 -0.88 47.94 40.25
CA LYS A 13 -0.82 48.71 41.51
C LYS A 13 0.52 49.39 41.72
N GLY A 14 0.43 50.71 41.82
CA GLY A 14 1.54 51.59 42.16
C GLY A 14 1.58 52.79 41.23
N THR A 15 0.52 53.60 41.22
CA THR A 15 0.69 55.03 40.92
C THR A 15 1.45 55.63 42.12
N PRO A 16 2.69 56.10 41.99
CA PRO A 16 3.21 57.02 42.97
C PRO A 16 2.71 58.40 42.55
N SER A 17 1.79 58.95 43.34
CA SER A 17 1.48 60.37 43.33
C SER A 17 2.78 61.15 43.54
N LEU A 18 3.41 61.61 42.46
CA LEU A 18 4.57 62.51 42.50
C LEU A 18 4.12 63.92 42.12
N LEU A 19 3.24 64.49 42.95
CA LEU A 19 3.18 65.93 43.16
C LEU A 19 3.88 66.20 44.49
N GLY A 20 5.21 66.10 44.45
CA GLY A 20 6.11 66.57 45.49
C GLY A 20 6.68 67.91 45.02
N GLU A 21 6.37 68.95 45.77
CA GLU A 21 6.77 70.34 45.58
C GLU A 21 8.24 70.50 45.15
N CYS A 22 8.49 71.29 44.10
CA CYS A 22 9.84 71.64 43.66
C CYS A 22 10.53 72.56 44.69
N PRO A 23 11.65 72.19 45.31
CA PRO A 23 12.52 73.14 45.96
C PRO A 23 13.49 73.67 44.90
N ILE A 24 13.31 74.93 44.53
CA ILE A 24 14.31 75.71 43.78
C ILE A 24 15.60 75.70 44.62
N ARG A 25 16.57 74.85 44.22
CA ARG A 25 17.95 74.93 44.69
C ARG A 25 18.83 75.37 43.54
N GLN A 26 19.55 76.46 43.77
CA GLN A 26 20.52 77.06 42.88
C GLN A 26 21.56 76.02 42.44
N VAL A 27 21.52 75.67 41.15
CA VAL A 27 22.52 74.81 40.51
C VAL A 27 23.69 75.70 40.10
N GLN A 28 24.85 75.54 40.74
CA GLN A 28 26.11 75.83 40.05
C GLN A 28 26.14 74.90 38.83
N ARG A 29 25.92 75.45 37.63
CA ARG A 29 26.01 74.67 36.39
C ARG A 29 27.46 74.21 36.23
N LEU A 30 27.69 72.93 36.48
CA LEU A 30 28.93 72.26 36.12
C LEU A 30 29.23 72.45 34.61
N PRO A 31 30.50 72.67 34.21
CA PRO A 31 30.89 72.84 32.81
C PRO A 31 30.38 71.68 31.93
N LEU A 32 30.00 71.98 30.68
CA LEU A 32 29.48 71.03 29.68
C LEU A 32 30.21 69.67 29.62
N PRO A 33 31.56 69.59 29.68
CA PRO A 33 32.29 68.32 29.66
C PRO A 33 31.97 67.38 30.84
N PHE A 34 31.69 67.92 32.02
CA PHE A 34 31.41 67.12 33.22
C PHE A 34 30.03 66.44 33.12
N ARG A 35 29.02 67.15 32.61
CA ARG A 35 27.67 66.58 32.36
C ARG A 35 27.68 65.49 31.29
N LEU A 36 28.56 65.61 30.29
CA LEU A 36 28.73 64.59 29.27
C LEU A 36 29.41 63.33 29.86
N LEU A 37 30.36 63.50 30.78
CA LEU A 37 31.00 62.39 31.48
C LEU A 37 30.00 61.62 32.36
N GLU A 38 29.20 62.32 33.16
CA GLU A 38 28.15 61.71 33.98
C GLU A 38 27.14 60.93 33.12
N ARG A 39 26.65 61.55 32.03
CA ARG A 39 25.73 60.88 31.10
C ARG A 39 26.37 59.68 30.41
N ASN A 40 27.66 59.73 30.06
CA ASN A 40 28.37 58.58 29.50
C ASN A 40 28.53 57.45 30.54
N GLN A 41 28.78 57.78 31.80
CA GLN A 41 28.86 56.79 32.88
C GLN A 41 27.49 56.15 33.16
N GLU A 42 26.40 56.94 33.12
CA GLU A 42 25.03 56.42 33.22
C GLU A 42 24.70 55.48 32.05
N ILE A 43 25.04 55.88 30.81
CA ILE A 43 24.86 55.03 29.63
C ILE A 43 25.68 53.73 29.76
N GLN A 44 26.91 53.80 30.25
CA GLN A 44 27.74 52.61 30.48
C GLN A 44 27.11 51.66 31.49
N LYS A 45 26.61 52.16 32.62
CA LYS A 45 25.90 51.33 33.61
C LYS A 45 24.65 50.68 33.03
N MET A 46 23.83 51.44 32.29
CA MET A 46 22.63 50.88 31.62
C MET A 46 22.99 49.81 30.58
N LEU A 47 24.11 49.97 29.87
CA LEU A 47 24.60 48.96 28.92
C LEU A 47 25.13 47.72 29.63
N GLU A 48 25.80 47.87 30.78
CA GLU A 48 26.28 46.76 31.60
C GLU A 48 25.09 45.97 32.19
N GLU A 49 24.10 46.66 32.78
CA GLU A 49 22.86 46.06 33.28
C GLU A 49 22.11 45.31 32.17
N GLY A 50 21.98 45.91 30.98
CA GLY A 50 21.35 45.26 29.82
C GLY A 50 22.13 44.04 29.32
N ARG A 51 23.46 44.04 29.39
CA ARG A 51 24.30 42.87 29.07
C ARG A 51 24.11 41.76 30.10
N GLU A 52 24.05 42.08 31.39
CA GLU A 52 23.82 41.11 32.45
C GLU A 52 22.41 40.50 32.39
N GLU A 53 21.39 41.30 32.09
CA GLU A 53 20.03 40.82 31.84
C GLU A 53 19.96 39.89 30.63
N TYR A 54 20.60 40.28 29.52
CA TYR A 54 20.71 39.42 28.35
C TYR A 54 21.45 38.12 28.66
N HIS A 55 22.55 38.18 29.41
CA HIS A 55 23.31 37.00 29.78
C HIS A 55 22.49 36.04 30.65
N ARG A 56 21.80 36.57 31.68
CA ARG A 56 20.88 35.79 32.51
C ARG A 56 19.73 35.17 31.70
N ALA A 57 19.17 35.92 30.73
CA ALA A 57 18.14 35.41 29.84
C ALA A 57 18.66 34.28 28.94
N MET A 58 19.88 34.41 28.41
CA MET A 58 20.54 33.39 27.62
C MET A 58 20.85 32.12 28.42
N GLU A 59 21.34 32.26 29.65
CA GLU A 59 21.56 31.13 30.56
C GLU A 59 20.24 30.39 30.88
N GLY A 60 19.16 31.14 31.13
CA GLY A 60 17.82 30.57 31.33
C GLY A 60 17.33 29.79 30.11
N ALA A 61 17.47 30.36 28.92
CA ALA A 61 17.11 29.69 27.66
C ALA A 61 17.97 28.45 27.39
N ALA A 62 19.27 28.49 27.71
CA ALA A 62 20.16 27.33 27.57
C ALA A 62 19.75 26.18 28.48
N LEU A 63 19.41 26.45 29.74
CA LEU A 63 18.93 25.44 30.69
C LEU A 63 17.58 24.84 30.25
N GLU A 64 16.67 25.65 29.71
CA GLU A 64 15.41 25.14 29.14
C GLU A 64 15.65 24.27 27.92
N TRP A 65 16.61 24.65 27.07
CA TRP A 65 16.98 23.88 25.89
C TRP A 65 17.60 22.52 26.27
N GLU A 66 18.49 22.47 27.26
CA GLU A 66 19.04 21.21 27.79
C GLU A 66 17.92 20.30 28.34
N LYS A 67 17.00 20.83 29.14
CA LYS A 67 15.85 20.06 29.65
C LYS A 67 14.94 19.53 28.54
N LEU A 68 14.77 20.29 27.46
CA LEU A 68 14.00 19.85 26.29
C LEU A 68 14.75 18.73 25.56
N GLN A 69 16.06 18.84 25.40
CA GLN A 69 16.89 17.79 24.79
C GLN A 69 16.86 16.48 25.60
N GLU A 70 16.92 16.56 26.93
CA GLU A 70 16.79 15.37 27.80
C GLU A 70 15.43 14.68 27.63
N LYS A 71 14.34 15.45 27.65
CA LYS A 71 12.98 14.91 27.43
C LYS A 71 12.83 14.31 26.04
N GLU A 72 13.40 14.95 25.01
CA GLU A 72 13.38 14.44 23.65
C GLU A 72 14.15 13.11 23.56
N ALA A 73 15.33 13.03 24.21
CA ALA A 73 16.12 11.80 24.28
C ALA A 73 15.38 10.68 25.03
N GLU A 74 14.70 10.97 26.13
CA GLU A 74 13.88 10.01 26.87
C GLU A 74 12.72 9.47 26.02
N ILE A 75 12.01 10.36 25.32
CA ILE A 75 10.93 9.98 24.41
C ILE A 75 11.50 9.11 23.28
N ARG A 76 12.61 9.50 22.66
CA ARG A 76 13.27 8.71 21.60
C ARG A 76 13.63 7.31 22.10
N ALA A 77 14.26 7.20 23.27
CA ALA A 77 14.61 5.91 23.86
C ALA A 77 13.37 5.05 24.17
N SER A 78 12.30 5.65 24.69
CA SER A 78 11.05 4.92 24.96
C SER A 78 10.40 4.41 23.66
N LEU A 79 10.40 5.21 22.59
CA LEU A 79 9.86 4.81 21.29
C LEU A 79 10.65 3.68 20.67
N GLU A 80 11.98 3.69 20.79
CA GLU A 80 12.84 2.60 20.35
C GLU A 80 12.56 1.31 21.12
N ALA A 81 12.43 1.39 22.46
CA ALA A 81 12.06 0.25 23.28
C ALA A 81 10.67 -0.32 22.90
N TYR A 82 9.68 0.54 22.64
CA TYR A 82 8.36 0.10 22.17
C TYR A 82 8.43 -0.57 20.79
N ARG A 83 9.18 0.02 19.85
CA ARG A 83 9.40 -0.56 18.52
C ARG A 83 10.03 -1.94 18.60
N GLU A 84 11.05 -2.11 19.44
CA GLU A 84 11.68 -3.42 19.66
C GLU A 84 10.72 -4.44 20.27
N SER A 85 9.91 -4.03 21.25
CA SER A 85 8.92 -4.90 21.87
C SER A 85 7.90 -5.38 20.84
N ILE A 86 7.34 -4.46 20.05
CA ILE A 86 6.40 -4.77 18.95
C ILE A 86 7.05 -5.72 17.93
N ALA A 87 8.31 -5.50 17.57
CA ALA A 87 9.02 -6.36 16.63
C ALA A 87 9.22 -7.79 17.19
N LYS A 88 9.59 -7.92 18.48
CA LYS A 88 9.75 -9.22 19.18
C LYS A 88 8.43 -9.96 19.28
N ASP A 89 7.34 -9.27 19.61
CA ASP A 89 6.00 -9.83 19.71
C ASP A 89 5.47 -10.29 18.35
N ASN A 90 5.63 -9.46 17.31
CA ASN A 90 5.27 -9.83 15.94
C ASN A 90 6.04 -11.07 15.49
N LYS A 91 7.36 -11.15 15.75
CA LYS A 91 8.17 -12.33 15.43
C LYS A 91 7.65 -13.59 16.14
N THR A 92 7.26 -13.46 17.41
CA THR A 92 6.71 -14.58 18.19
C THR A 92 5.34 -15.01 17.68
N ARG A 93 4.45 -14.04 17.40
CA ARG A 93 3.13 -14.27 16.79
C ARG A 93 3.26 -14.96 15.44
N GLU A 94 4.14 -14.50 14.57
CA GLU A 94 4.36 -15.13 13.26
C GLU A 94 4.86 -16.57 13.38
N ARG A 95 5.79 -16.86 14.31
CA ARG A 95 6.24 -18.24 14.56
C ARG A 95 5.07 -19.12 15.02
N ALA A 96 4.28 -18.65 15.97
CA ALA A 96 3.11 -19.38 16.46
C ALA A 96 2.10 -19.64 15.34
N LEU A 97 1.84 -18.66 14.47
CA LEU A 97 0.96 -18.82 13.31
C LEU A 97 1.52 -19.83 12.30
N ARG A 98 2.83 -19.79 12.00
CA ARG A 98 3.48 -20.77 11.11
C ARG A 98 3.37 -22.19 11.67
N GLU A 99 3.60 -22.38 12.96
CA GLU A 99 3.49 -23.70 13.59
C GLU A 99 2.03 -24.19 13.66
N ALA A 100 1.08 -23.30 13.98
CA ALA A 100 -0.34 -23.63 13.91
C ALA A 100 -0.78 -24.02 12.49
N ALA A 101 -0.29 -23.31 11.47
CA ALA A 101 -0.58 -23.65 10.07
C ALA A 101 0.02 -25.02 9.67
N LYS A 102 1.26 -25.32 10.07
CA LYS A 102 1.87 -26.65 9.85
C LYS A 102 1.08 -27.76 10.56
N ALA A 103 0.65 -27.53 11.80
CA ALA A 103 -0.15 -28.49 12.56
C ALA A 103 -1.52 -28.74 11.89
N ARG A 104 -2.19 -27.69 11.40
CA ARG A 104 -3.45 -27.82 10.63
C ARG A 104 -3.26 -28.62 9.34
N ARG A 105 -2.17 -28.38 8.60
CA ARG A 105 -1.84 -29.14 7.38
C ARG A 105 -1.62 -30.63 7.69
N ARG A 106 -0.85 -30.95 8.74
CA ARG A 106 -0.64 -32.33 9.18
C ARG A 106 -1.95 -33.01 9.58
N ARG A 107 -2.81 -32.33 10.34
CA ARG A 107 -4.15 -32.86 10.70
C ARG A 107 -4.98 -33.14 9.46
N ALA A 108 -5.05 -32.21 8.52
CA ALA A 108 -5.80 -32.41 7.27
C ALA A 108 -5.28 -33.61 6.46
N GLN A 109 -3.96 -33.84 6.44
CA GLN A 109 -3.38 -35.04 5.81
C GLN A 109 -3.83 -36.32 6.51
N TYR A 110 -3.69 -36.38 7.84
CA TYR A 110 -4.15 -37.53 8.62
C TYR A 110 -5.66 -37.77 8.52
N ASP A 111 -6.47 -36.71 8.46
CA ASP A 111 -7.92 -36.84 8.29
C ASP A 111 -8.28 -37.44 6.93
N LEU A 112 -7.54 -37.10 5.86
CA LEU A 112 -7.71 -37.70 4.54
C LEU A 112 -7.29 -39.18 4.54
N GLU A 113 -6.14 -39.50 5.11
CA GLU A 113 -5.66 -40.88 5.24
C GLU A 113 -6.62 -41.73 6.07
N LEU A 114 -7.13 -41.19 7.17
CA LEU A 114 -8.08 -41.87 8.05
C LEU A 114 -9.40 -42.17 7.33
N LYS A 115 -9.91 -41.24 6.52
CA LYS A 115 -11.09 -41.49 5.68
C LYS A 115 -10.83 -42.57 4.63
N ALA A 116 -9.69 -42.51 3.94
CA ALA A 116 -9.33 -43.52 2.95
C ALA A 116 -9.21 -44.92 3.57
N LEU A 117 -8.60 -45.02 4.76
CA LEU A 117 -8.51 -46.28 5.51
C LEU A 117 -9.88 -46.77 5.99
N GLN A 118 -10.77 -45.87 6.42
CA GLN A 118 -12.13 -46.23 6.79
C GLN A 118 -12.91 -46.82 5.61
N GLU A 119 -12.85 -46.17 4.44
CA GLU A 119 -13.48 -46.67 3.21
C GLU A 119 -12.95 -48.05 2.81
N GLN A 120 -11.63 -48.27 2.90
CA GLN A 120 -11.02 -49.58 2.65
C GLN A 120 -11.49 -50.64 3.65
N CYS A 121 -11.54 -50.30 4.94
CA CYS A 121 -12.06 -51.20 5.97
C CYS A 121 -13.52 -51.59 5.70
N GLU A 122 -14.37 -50.64 5.31
CA GLU A 122 -15.76 -50.90 4.93
C GLU A 122 -15.87 -51.79 3.70
N GLU A 123 -15.05 -51.55 2.67
CA GLU A 123 -15.04 -52.38 1.47
C GLU A 123 -14.60 -53.81 1.78
N LEU A 124 -13.52 -53.98 2.56
CA LEU A 124 -13.06 -55.28 3.02
C LEU A 124 -14.12 -55.97 3.89
N HIS A 125 -14.83 -55.21 4.73
CA HIS A 125 -15.92 -55.75 5.53
C HIS A 125 -17.05 -56.27 4.64
N LYS A 126 -17.48 -55.50 3.63
CA LYS A 126 -18.49 -55.91 2.64
C LYS A 126 -18.05 -57.17 1.86
N LYS A 127 -16.79 -57.24 1.44
CA LYS A 127 -16.22 -58.44 0.80
C LYS A 127 -16.27 -59.64 1.74
N ARG A 128 -15.84 -59.48 2.99
CA ARG A 128 -15.87 -60.52 4.02
C ARG A 128 -17.29 -61.03 4.27
N THR A 129 -18.26 -60.13 4.45
CA THR A 129 -19.66 -60.52 4.71
C THR A 129 -20.27 -61.24 3.52
N LYS A 130 -20.01 -60.79 2.29
CA LYS A 130 -20.45 -61.47 1.06
C LYS A 130 -19.86 -62.87 0.94
N THR A 131 -18.56 -63.02 1.12
CA THR A 131 -17.90 -64.34 1.07
C THR A 131 -18.41 -65.24 2.18
N LYS A 132 -18.58 -64.73 3.40
CA LYS A 132 -19.14 -65.51 4.52
C LYS A 132 -20.56 -65.99 4.22
N ALA A 133 -21.43 -65.13 3.67
CA ALA A 133 -22.78 -65.50 3.27
C ALA A 133 -22.77 -66.58 2.17
N GLN A 134 -21.84 -66.48 1.22
CA GLN A 134 -21.70 -67.46 0.14
C GLN A 134 -21.22 -68.82 0.67
N VAL A 135 -20.24 -68.83 1.57
CA VAL A 135 -19.77 -70.05 2.25
C VAL A 135 -20.93 -70.69 3.02
N GLN A 136 -21.70 -69.92 3.79
CA GLN A 136 -22.88 -70.43 4.51
C GLN A 136 -23.96 -70.98 3.56
N LYS A 137 -24.17 -70.34 2.41
CA LYS A 137 -25.10 -70.82 1.40
C LYS A 137 -24.66 -72.17 0.81
N TYR A 138 -23.36 -72.36 0.61
CA TYR A 138 -22.81 -73.60 0.03
C TYR A 138 -22.53 -74.70 1.04
N GLU A 139 -22.43 -74.37 2.32
CA GLU A 139 -22.25 -75.32 3.43
C GLU A 139 -23.26 -76.47 3.37
N LYS A 140 -24.54 -76.18 3.12
CA LYS A 140 -25.59 -77.20 3.01
C LYS A 140 -25.36 -78.16 1.85
N PHE A 141 -24.85 -77.66 0.72
CA PHE A 141 -24.57 -78.49 -0.46
C PHE A 141 -23.30 -79.31 -0.25
N TYR A 142 -22.29 -78.74 0.41
CA TYR A 142 -21.08 -79.46 0.81
C TYR A 142 -21.42 -80.63 1.73
N ARG A 143 -22.24 -80.42 2.77
CA ARG A 143 -22.72 -81.51 3.66
C ARG A 143 -23.54 -82.57 2.92
N TYR A 144 -24.32 -82.16 1.93
CA TYR A 144 -25.06 -83.11 1.09
C TYR A 144 -24.11 -83.96 0.24
N LEU A 145 -23.16 -83.34 -0.45
CA LEU A 145 -22.13 -84.02 -1.23
C LEU A 145 -21.31 -84.98 -0.36
N GLU A 146 -20.96 -84.57 0.86
CA GLU A 146 -20.27 -85.42 1.82
C GLU A 146 -21.08 -86.69 2.16
N LYS A 147 -22.41 -86.58 2.30
CA LYS A 147 -23.30 -87.73 2.48
C LYS A 147 -23.35 -88.62 1.22
N VAL A 148 -23.40 -88.03 0.03
CA VAL A 148 -23.46 -88.76 -1.25
C VAL A 148 -22.17 -89.55 -1.49
N VAL A 149 -21.00 -88.96 -1.22
CA VAL A 149 -19.72 -89.66 -1.31
C VAL A 149 -19.65 -90.80 -0.30
N LYS A 150 -20.07 -90.58 0.97
CA LYS A 150 -20.13 -91.64 1.98
C LYS A 150 -21.09 -92.78 1.61
N ALA A 151 -22.16 -92.48 0.88
CA ALA A 151 -23.14 -93.47 0.44
C ALA A 151 -22.75 -94.18 -0.88
N SER A 152 -21.76 -93.66 -1.61
CA SER A 152 -21.37 -94.16 -2.92
C SER A 152 -19.92 -94.66 -2.91
N GLU A 153 -19.72 -95.97 -3.02
CA GLU A 153 -18.39 -96.59 -3.08
C GLU A 153 -17.61 -96.24 -4.36
N LYS A 154 -18.26 -95.60 -5.36
CA LYS A 154 -17.66 -95.32 -6.67
C LYS A 154 -16.84 -94.02 -6.71
N PHE A 155 -16.96 -93.17 -5.70
CA PHE A 155 -16.26 -91.89 -5.64
C PHE A 155 -15.33 -91.86 -4.42
N GLN A 156 -14.06 -91.49 -4.61
CA GLN A 156 -13.10 -91.45 -3.52
C GLN A 156 -13.27 -90.21 -2.64
N ASP A 157 -13.44 -89.04 -3.25
CA ASP A 157 -13.60 -87.76 -2.55
C ASP A 157 -14.51 -86.79 -3.32
N ILE A 158 -14.98 -85.73 -2.63
CA ILE A 158 -15.82 -84.66 -3.23
C ILE A 158 -15.16 -84.01 -4.47
N PRO A 159 -13.85 -83.71 -4.50
CA PRO A 159 -13.20 -83.18 -5.70
C PRO A 159 -13.15 -84.15 -6.90
N ASP A 160 -13.03 -85.47 -6.68
CA ASP A 160 -13.06 -86.49 -7.75
C ASP A 160 -14.46 -86.54 -8.40
N LEU A 161 -15.52 -86.53 -7.60
CA LEU A 161 -16.89 -86.42 -8.08
C LEU A 161 -17.10 -85.14 -8.92
N MET A 162 -16.62 -84.00 -8.44
CA MET A 162 -16.73 -82.72 -9.15
C MET A 162 -15.93 -82.71 -10.47
N SER A 163 -14.75 -83.34 -10.50
CA SER A 163 -13.93 -83.43 -11.71
C SER A 163 -14.61 -84.24 -12.82
N ARG A 164 -15.21 -85.39 -12.48
CA ARG A 164 -15.97 -86.23 -13.43
C ARG A 164 -17.22 -85.51 -13.94
N PHE A 165 -17.93 -84.81 -13.05
CA PHE A 165 -19.07 -83.97 -13.44
C PHE A 165 -18.65 -82.83 -14.38
N HIS A 166 -17.57 -82.10 -14.06
CA HIS A 166 -17.05 -81.06 -14.93
C HIS A 166 -16.63 -81.59 -16.30
N THR A 167 -16.01 -82.76 -16.33
CA THR A 167 -15.64 -83.44 -17.57
C THR A 167 -16.90 -83.69 -18.42
N LEU A 168 -17.94 -84.28 -17.84
CA LEU A 168 -19.21 -84.53 -18.53
C LEU A 168 -19.90 -83.23 -19.02
N VAL A 169 -19.94 -82.20 -18.17
CA VAL A 169 -20.54 -80.89 -18.49
C VAL A 169 -19.74 -80.14 -19.54
N ASN A 170 -18.42 -80.35 -19.64
CA ASN A 170 -17.61 -79.74 -20.68
C ASN A 170 -17.80 -80.45 -22.03
N TYR A 171 -18.10 -81.75 -22.04
CA TYR A 171 -18.40 -82.50 -23.26
C TYR A 171 -19.82 -82.26 -23.80
N LEU A 172 -20.76 -81.76 -22.99
CA LEU A 172 -22.18 -81.61 -23.37
C LEU A 172 -22.57 -80.35 -24.19
N PRO A 173 -21.85 -79.21 -24.16
CA PRO A 173 -22.22 -78.01 -24.93
C PRO A 173 -21.07 -77.31 -25.67
N GLN A 174 -20.01 -77.99 -26.09
CA GLN A 174 -18.78 -77.30 -26.55
C GLN A 174 -18.87 -76.58 -27.92
N GLU A 175 -19.81 -76.87 -28.83
CA GLU A 175 -19.71 -76.30 -30.20
C GLU A 175 -20.54 -75.04 -30.55
N GLU A 176 -21.80 -74.85 -30.15
CA GLU A 176 -22.61 -73.82 -30.86
C GLU A 176 -23.02 -72.57 -30.06
N GLN A 177 -23.20 -72.62 -28.72
CA GLN A 177 -23.84 -71.50 -28.00
C GLN A 177 -22.86 -70.50 -27.33
N LYS A 178 -21.77 -70.98 -26.71
CA LYS A 178 -20.88 -70.11 -25.89
C LYS A 178 -20.01 -69.15 -26.69
N SER A 179 -19.72 -69.46 -27.96
CA SER A 179 -18.92 -68.61 -28.85
C SER A 179 -19.71 -67.40 -29.37
N GLN A 180 -21.01 -67.57 -29.62
CA GLN A 180 -21.88 -66.53 -30.16
C GLN A 180 -22.28 -65.48 -29.10
N GLU A 181 -22.66 -65.90 -27.89
CA GLU A 181 -23.01 -64.99 -26.79
C GLU A 181 -21.81 -64.19 -26.29
N SER A 182 -20.64 -64.83 -26.15
CA SER A 182 -19.39 -64.16 -25.75
C SER A 182 -18.92 -63.14 -26.79
N ARG A 183 -19.20 -63.35 -28.08
CA ARG A 183 -18.91 -62.40 -29.17
C ARG A 183 -19.89 -61.23 -29.18
N SER A 184 -21.18 -61.49 -29.00
CA SER A 184 -22.22 -60.46 -28.89
C SER A 184 -21.96 -59.53 -27.70
N GLN A 185 -21.68 -60.09 -26.52
CA GLN A 185 -21.37 -59.31 -25.31
C GLN A 185 -20.08 -58.48 -25.45
N ARG A 186 -19.06 -59.01 -26.13
CA ARG A 186 -17.84 -58.25 -26.45
C ARG A 186 -18.12 -57.11 -27.43
N SER A 187 -18.95 -57.35 -28.45
CA SER A 187 -19.33 -56.30 -29.41
C SER A 187 -20.07 -55.17 -28.71
N HIS A 188 -21.06 -55.49 -27.86
CA HIS A 188 -21.83 -54.50 -27.11
C HIS A 188 -20.95 -53.70 -26.13
N CYS A 189 -20.04 -54.38 -25.43
CA CYS A 189 -19.09 -53.71 -24.54
C CYS A 189 -18.13 -52.78 -25.32
N MET A 190 -17.67 -53.19 -26.50
CA MET A 190 -16.80 -52.35 -27.34
C MET A 190 -17.55 -51.12 -27.89
N GLU A 191 -18.83 -51.27 -28.21
CA GLU A 191 -19.68 -50.18 -28.68
C GLU A 191 -19.97 -49.17 -27.56
N GLU A 192 -20.36 -49.62 -26.37
CA GLU A 192 -20.53 -48.76 -25.18
C GLU A 192 -19.26 -47.97 -24.82
N LYS A 193 -18.10 -48.63 -24.94
CA LYS A 193 -16.80 -47.98 -24.70
C LYS A 193 -16.47 -46.97 -25.78
N SER A 194 -16.80 -47.27 -27.04
CA SER A 194 -16.61 -46.35 -28.17
C SER A 194 -17.49 -45.11 -28.03
N ASP A 195 -18.75 -45.30 -27.66
CA ASP A 195 -19.69 -44.20 -27.36
C ASP A 195 -19.19 -43.34 -26.20
N SER A 196 -18.68 -43.98 -25.14
CA SER A 196 -18.08 -43.27 -24.01
C SER A 196 -16.86 -42.44 -24.43
N ILE A 197 -16.02 -42.96 -25.33
CA ILE A 197 -14.85 -42.23 -25.88
C ILE A 197 -15.31 -41.02 -26.69
N VAL A 198 -16.33 -41.17 -27.55
CA VAL A 198 -16.89 -40.07 -28.34
C VAL A 198 -17.49 -39.00 -27.45
N GLN A 199 -18.24 -39.39 -26.41
CA GLN A 199 -18.80 -38.46 -25.43
C GLN A 199 -17.71 -37.68 -24.67
N LEU A 200 -16.66 -38.37 -24.21
CA LEU A 200 -15.52 -37.72 -23.56
C LEU A 200 -14.77 -36.77 -24.52
N SER A 201 -14.59 -37.17 -25.78
CA SER A 201 -13.98 -36.32 -26.81
C SER A 201 -14.78 -35.04 -27.04
N ASN A 202 -16.11 -35.16 -27.12
CA ASN A 202 -17.00 -34.00 -27.23
C ASN A 202 -16.93 -33.08 -26.01
N GLU A 203 -16.86 -33.64 -24.80
CA GLU A 203 -16.74 -32.84 -23.58
C GLU A 203 -15.37 -32.15 -23.50
N ILE A 204 -14.28 -32.82 -23.91
CA ILE A 204 -12.94 -32.21 -24.05
C ILE A 204 -13.01 -31.03 -25.03
N HIS A 205 -13.65 -31.21 -26.18
CA HIS A 205 -13.80 -30.14 -27.17
C HIS A 205 -14.61 -28.95 -26.61
N ARG A 206 -15.69 -29.23 -25.88
CA ARG A 206 -16.50 -28.21 -25.22
C ARG A 206 -15.70 -27.43 -24.16
N LEU A 207 -14.92 -28.12 -23.34
CA LEU A 207 -14.03 -27.52 -22.35
C LEU A 207 -12.94 -26.68 -23.03
N TYR A 208 -12.37 -27.16 -24.13
CA TYR A 208 -11.39 -26.43 -24.93
C TYR A 208 -11.96 -25.10 -25.45
N ILE A 209 -13.16 -25.11 -26.05
CA ILE A 209 -13.83 -23.89 -26.50
C ILE A 209 -14.07 -22.92 -25.34
N ARG A 210 -14.50 -23.42 -24.17
CA ARG A 210 -14.75 -22.58 -22.99
C ARG A 210 -13.45 -21.93 -22.49
N LEU A 211 -12.35 -22.67 -22.51
CA LEU A 211 -11.03 -22.19 -22.13
C LEU A 211 -10.52 -21.12 -23.11
N GLU A 212 -10.65 -21.32 -24.42
CA GLU A 212 -10.25 -20.32 -25.42
C GLU A 212 -11.10 -19.04 -25.33
N LYS A 213 -12.41 -19.17 -25.07
CA LYS A 213 -13.28 -18.01 -24.78
C LYS A 213 -12.83 -17.26 -23.53
N ALA A 214 -12.48 -17.97 -22.45
CA ALA A 214 -11.99 -17.35 -21.23
C ALA A 214 -10.63 -16.65 -21.43
N LYS A 215 -9.70 -17.28 -22.15
CA LYS A 215 -8.41 -16.67 -22.53
C LYS A 215 -8.60 -15.42 -23.38
N LYS A 216 -9.52 -15.44 -24.35
CA LYS A 216 -9.83 -14.26 -25.17
C LYS A 216 -10.31 -13.10 -24.31
N LYS A 217 -11.26 -13.34 -23.40
CA LYS A 217 -11.75 -12.31 -22.45
C LYS A 217 -10.64 -11.76 -21.55
N ARG A 218 -9.73 -12.63 -21.07
CA ARG A 218 -8.56 -12.21 -20.28
C ARG A 218 -7.66 -11.27 -21.09
N ARG A 219 -7.29 -11.67 -22.32
CA ARG A 219 -6.47 -10.84 -23.22
C ARG A 219 -7.13 -9.48 -23.50
N GLU A 220 -8.44 -9.44 -23.71
CA GLU A 220 -9.19 -8.19 -23.90
C GLU A 220 -9.18 -7.31 -22.64
N SER A 221 -9.30 -7.88 -21.43
CA SER A 221 -9.16 -7.11 -20.19
C SER A 221 -7.74 -6.62 -19.95
N GLU A 222 -6.73 -7.44 -20.24
CA GLU A 222 -5.31 -7.06 -20.11
C GLU A 222 -4.97 -5.93 -21.07
N LEU A 223 -5.45 -5.98 -22.32
CA LEU A 223 -5.26 -4.91 -23.29
C LEU A 223 -5.87 -3.59 -22.78
N ARG A 224 -7.11 -3.62 -22.29
CA ARG A 224 -7.79 -2.45 -21.71
C ARG A 224 -7.03 -1.90 -20.51
N TRP A 225 -6.54 -2.77 -19.62
CA TRP A 225 -5.73 -2.34 -18.49
C TRP A 225 -4.40 -1.73 -18.88
N ASN A 226 -3.69 -2.32 -19.84
CA ASN A 226 -2.46 -1.75 -20.35
C ASN A 226 -2.68 -0.39 -21.01
N GLN A 227 -3.79 -0.19 -21.72
CA GLN A 227 -4.15 1.11 -22.28
C GLN A 227 -4.40 2.15 -21.19
N LEU A 228 -5.17 1.81 -20.15
CA LEU A 228 -5.39 2.73 -19.03
C LEU A 228 -4.09 3.05 -18.30
N LEU A 229 -3.24 2.06 -18.07
CA LEU A 229 -1.94 2.26 -17.42
C LEU A 229 -1.05 3.19 -18.25
N LYS A 230 -1.00 3.01 -19.56
CA LYS A 230 -0.28 3.92 -20.47
C LYS A 230 -0.86 5.33 -20.43
N MET A 231 -2.18 5.49 -20.38
CA MET A 231 -2.84 6.79 -20.24
C MET A 231 -2.51 7.46 -18.90
N ALA A 232 -2.56 6.70 -17.80
CA ALA A 232 -2.22 7.19 -16.47
C ALA A 232 -0.75 7.60 -16.39
N ALA A 233 0.17 6.79 -16.94
CA ALA A 233 1.59 7.13 -17.00
C ALA A 233 1.84 8.42 -17.80
N ARG A 234 1.16 8.61 -18.94
CA ARG A 234 1.24 9.88 -19.72
C ARG A 234 0.70 11.07 -18.92
N LYS A 235 -0.44 10.92 -18.25
CA LYS A 235 -1.02 11.98 -17.41
C LYS A 235 -0.14 12.33 -16.21
N ASN A 236 0.43 11.33 -15.54
CA ASN A 236 1.35 11.53 -14.43
C ASN A 236 2.66 12.18 -14.88
N LEU A 237 3.18 11.78 -16.04
CA LEU A 237 4.36 12.43 -16.62
C LEU A 237 4.06 13.91 -16.94
N LEU A 238 2.91 14.20 -17.56
CA LEU A 238 2.49 15.57 -17.84
C LEU A 238 2.36 16.38 -16.54
N LEU A 239 1.71 15.82 -15.52
CA LEU A 239 1.60 16.44 -14.21
C LEU A 239 3.00 16.71 -13.63
N GLY A 240 3.91 15.74 -13.64
CA GLY A 240 5.29 15.92 -13.18
C GLY A 240 6.05 17.01 -13.96
N THR A 241 5.84 17.12 -15.28
CA THR A 241 6.44 18.20 -16.08
C THR A 241 5.86 19.58 -15.73
N ILE A 242 4.56 19.67 -15.47
CA ILE A 242 3.90 20.90 -15.01
C ILE A 242 4.44 21.28 -13.63
N GLN A 243 4.52 20.33 -12.70
CA GLN A 243 5.09 20.52 -11.37
C GLN A 243 6.53 21.04 -11.45
N ALA A 244 7.37 20.43 -12.27
CA ALA A 244 8.75 20.85 -12.46
C ALA A 244 8.85 22.28 -13.05
N ALA A 245 8.02 22.61 -14.05
CA ALA A 245 8.00 23.95 -14.64
C ALA A 245 7.49 25.02 -13.65
N VAL A 246 6.47 24.70 -12.84
CA VAL A 246 5.95 25.60 -11.80
C VAL A 246 7.01 25.85 -10.73
N LEU A 247 7.69 24.79 -10.25
CA LEU A 247 8.78 24.93 -9.29
C LEU A 247 9.93 25.77 -9.85
N ASP A 248 10.31 25.57 -11.12
CA ASP A 248 11.36 26.37 -11.80
C ASP A 248 10.98 27.86 -11.87
N ILE A 249 9.72 28.17 -12.22
CA ILE A 249 9.23 29.56 -12.25
C ILE A 249 9.20 30.16 -10.83
N CYS A 250 8.68 29.46 -9.83
CA CYS A 250 8.66 29.95 -8.44
C CYS A 250 10.08 30.17 -7.88
N GLN A 251 11.03 29.32 -8.23
CA GLN A 251 12.43 29.48 -7.83
C GLN A 251 13.07 30.69 -8.51
N THR A 252 12.81 30.90 -9.80
CA THR A 252 13.34 32.06 -10.54
C THR A 252 12.75 33.39 -10.07
N THR A 253 11.44 33.48 -9.80
CA THR A 253 10.81 34.70 -9.25
C THR A 253 11.30 35.02 -7.84
N SER A 254 11.45 33.98 -7.00
CA SER A 254 12.03 34.13 -5.66
C SER A 254 13.51 34.58 -5.72
N SER A 255 14.29 34.06 -6.68
CA SER A 255 15.69 34.43 -6.88
C SER A 255 15.87 35.87 -7.38
N GLN A 256 14.90 36.39 -8.14
CA GLN A 256 14.89 37.78 -8.62
C GLN A 256 14.37 38.78 -7.58
N GLY A 257 14.04 38.33 -6.37
CA GLY A 257 13.58 39.18 -5.27
C GLY A 257 12.12 39.64 -5.39
N LEU A 258 11.33 39.00 -6.27
CA LEU A 258 9.94 39.37 -6.56
C LEU A 258 8.90 38.52 -5.82
N GLY A 259 9.31 37.66 -4.87
CA GLY A 259 8.39 36.77 -4.14
C GLY A 259 8.67 36.75 -2.63
N SER A 260 7.61 36.79 -1.81
CA SER A 260 7.70 36.94 -0.34
C SER A 260 7.35 35.68 0.47
N LYS A 261 7.20 34.49 -0.13
CA LYS A 261 6.77 33.27 0.58
C LYS A 261 7.59 32.02 0.22
N SER A 262 7.94 31.24 1.24
CA SER A 262 8.53 29.91 1.12
C SER A 262 7.43 28.85 0.95
N PHE A 263 7.44 28.10 -0.14
CA PHE A 263 6.47 27.04 -0.41
C PHE A 263 6.94 25.68 0.10
N GLY A 264 5.99 24.84 0.54
CA GLY A 264 6.21 23.40 0.72
C GLY A 264 6.19 22.68 -0.63
N GLU A 265 6.98 21.61 -0.77
CA GLU A 265 7.25 20.90 -2.04
C GLU A 265 6.02 20.32 -2.77
N GLU A 266 4.82 20.29 -2.17
CA GLU A 266 3.66 19.57 -2.72
C GLU A 266 2.42 20.44 -3.06
N ASP A 267 2.40 21.74 -2.77
CA ASP A 267 1.20 22.57 -3.01
C ASP A 267 1.24 23.35 -4.33
N ILE A 268 1.08 22.61 -5.42
CA ILE A 268 1.16 23.14 -6.80
C ILE A 268 0.03 24.12 -7.11
N VAL A 269 -1.12 23.95 -6.45
CA VAL A 269 -2.28 24.83 -6.65
C VAL A 269 -2.01 26.19 -6.02
N GLU A 270 -1.47 26.23 -4.80
CA GLU A 270 -1.06 27.49 -4.15
C GLU A 270 0.11 28.17 -4.88
N GLN A 271 1.07 27.41 -5.41
CA GLN A 271 2.18 27.94 -6.22
C GLN A 271 1.68 28.58 -7.52
N LEU A 272 0.76 27.93 -8.24
CA LEU A 272 0.14 28.49 -9.45
C LEU A 272 -0.70 29.74 -9.16
N GLU A 273 -1.39 29.78 -8.02
CA GLU A 273 -2.20 30.93 -7.62
C GLU A 273 -1.32 32.15 -7.32
N THR A 274 -0.17 31.94 -6.68
CA THR A 274 0.81 33.01 -6.43
C THR A 274 1.41 33.51 -7.74
N ILE A 275 1.82 32.62 -8.65
CA ILE A 275 2.31 33.02 -9.98
C ILE A 275 1.27 33.86 -10.72
N ARG A 276 -0.03 33.51 -10.61
CA ARG A 276 -1.11 34.28 -11.22
C ARG A 276 -1.24 35.68 -10.62
N GLU A 277 -1.10 35.82 -9.30
CA GLU A 277 -1.08 37.10 -8.60
C GLU A 277 0.12 37.95 -9.04
N ASP A 278 1.32 37.38 -9.08
CA ASP A 278 2.54 38.06 -9.52
C ASP A 278 2.42 38.58 -10.97
N ILE A 279 1.88 37.76 -11.88
CA ILE A 279 1.65 38.18 -13.29
C ILE A 279 0.63 39.32 -13.36
N LYS A 280 -0.43 39.27 -12.54
CA LYS A 280 -1.45 40.32 -12.51
C LYS A 280 -0.87 41.62 -11.99
N ASP A 281 -0.09 41.57 -10.92
CA ASP A 281 0.57 42.74 -10.35
C ASP A 281 1.55 43.37 -11.34
N LEU A 282 2.35 42.55 -12.04
CA LEU A 282 3.25 43.03 -13.10
C LEU A 282 2.49 43.66 -14.28
N THR A 283 1.34 43.10 -14.66
CA THR A 283 0.49 43.63 -15.73
C THR A 283 -0.14 44.97 -15.32
N ASP A 284 -0.66 45.06 -14.09
CA ASP A 284 -1.23 46.29 -13.54
C ASP A 284 -0.16 47.40 -13.43
N ILE A 285 1.08 47.06 -13.05
CA ILE A 285 2.22 47.99 -13.05
C ILE A 285 2.53 48.44 -14.47
N TRP A 286 2.60 47.51 -15.43
CA TRP A 286 2.90 47.81 -16.82
C TRP A 286 1.82 48.69 -17.47
N GLU A 287 0.54 48.41 -17.23
CA GLU A 287 -0.57 49.23 -17.72
C GLU A 287 -0.50 50.65 -17.17
N LYS A 288 -0.23 50.81 -15.87
CA LYS A 288 -0.01 52.13 -15.22
C LYS A 288 1.18 52.88 -15.82
N LEU A 289 2.28 52.19 -16.11
CA LEU A 289 3.44 52.78 -16.77
C LEU A 289 3.14 53.18 -18.21
N SER A 290 2.41 52.36 -18.98
CA SER A 290 2.02 52.69 -20.36
C SER A 290 1.02 53.84 -20.43
N LEU A 291 0.14 53.97 -19.41
CA LEU A 291 -0.78 55.09 -19.29
C LEU A 291 -0.03 56.38 -18.96
N ASN A 292 0.99 56.30 -18.10
CA ASN A 292 1.89 57.41 -17.79
C ASN A 292 2.75 57.80 -19.00
N GLU A 293 3.18 56.85 -19.82
CA GLU A 293 3.92 57.12 -21.06
C GLU A 293 3.04 57.84 -22.10
N LYS A 294 1.75 57.52 -22.18
CA LYS A 294 0.77 58.24 -23.01
C LYS A 294 0.36 59.62 -22.45
N LEU A 295 0.55 59.84 -21.15
CA LEU A 295 0.29 61.13 -20.48
C LEU A 295 1.53 62.03 -20.39
N MET A 296 2.72 61.54 -20.79
CA MET A 296 3.90 62.38 -20.97
C MET A 296 3.77 63.21 -22.25
N VAL A 297 3.44 64.49 -22.08
CA VAL A 297 3.62 65.54 -23.08
C VAL A 297 5.08 65.54 -23.53
N PRO A 298 5.40 65.58 -24.84
CA PRO A 298 6.77 65.71 -25.30
C PRO A 298 7.36 67.00 -24.73
N ILE A 299 8.51 66.88 -24.07
CA ILE A 299 9.28 68.00 -23.55
C ILE A 299 9.59 68.92 -24.75
N CYS A 300 8.90 70.05 -24.85
CA CYS A 300 9.26 71.13 -25.77
C CYS A 300 10.68 71.59 -25.44
N VAL A 301 11.64 71.17 -26.27
CA VAL A 301 12.96 71.79 -26.33
C VAL A 301 12.77 73.21 -26.89
N PRO A 302 13.30 74.27 -26.24
CA PRO A 302 13.16 75.63 -26.74
C PRO A 302 13.83 75.79 -28.10
N HIS A 303 13.03 76.22 -29.08
CA HIS A 303 13.48 76.72 -30.37
C HIS A 303 14.42 77.92 -30.13
N HIS A 304 15.65 77.84 -30.65
CA HIS A 304 16.46 79.03 -30.96
C HIS A 304 16.48 79.23 -32.49
N PRO A 305 16.49 80.48 -32.96
CA PRO A 305 16.11 80.81 -34.32
C PRO A 305 17.22 80.55 -35.33
N ALA A 306 16.77 80.20 -36.53
CA ALA A 306 17.41 80.26 -37.84
C ALA A 306 18.86 80.79 -37.89
N ASP A 307 19.74 79.95 -38.43
CA ASP A 307 20.85 80.45 -39.25
C ASP A 307 20.74 79.83 -40.65
N ASN A 308 20.64 80.72 -41.63
CA ASN A 308 20.52 80.41 -43.05
C ASN A 308 21.92 80.11 -43.59
N THR A 309 22.09 79.01 -44.32
CA THR A 309 23.04 78.98 -45.44
C THR A 309 22.66 77.88 -46.44
N PRO A 310 22.57 78.20 -47.74
CA PRO A 310 22.21 77.26 -48.80
C PRO A 310 23.47 76.63 -49.43
N GLY A 311 23.40 75.36 -49.86
CA GLY A 311 24.52 74.73 -50.57
C GLY A 311 24.30 73.27 -50.95
N ASP A 312 23.48 73.08 -52.00
CA ASP A 312 23.51 72.10 -53.09
C ASP A 312 23.58 70.56 -52.89
N PRO A 313 23.00 69.78 -53.86
CA PRO A 313 22.82 68.33 -53.77
C PRO A 313 23.72 67.57 -54.79
N PRO A 314 23.46 66.29 -55.11
CA PRO A 314 24.12 65.12 -54.56
C PRO A 314 25.06 64.41 -55.55
N SER A 315 25.87 63.48 -55.05
CA SER A 315 26.33 62.29 -55.78
C SER A 315 26.56 61.15 -54.80
#